data_AF-A0A520WDE6-F1
#
_entry.id   AF-A0A520WDE6-F1
#
_cell.length_a   1.000
_cell.length_b   1.000
_cell.length_c   1.000
_cell.angle_alpha   90.00
_cell.angle_beta   90.00
_cell.angle_gamma   90.00
#
_symmetry.space_group_name_H-M   'P 1'
#
loop_
_entity.id
_entity.type
_entity.pdbx_description
1 polymer ?
#
loop_
_entity_poly.entity_id
_entity_poly.type
_entity_poly.pdbx_seq_one_letter_code
_entity_poly.pdbx_strand_id
1 'polypeptide(L)'
;MTKKLEYIWLDGYKPTQSLRSKTRVEKDFGGTLAECPMWSFDGSSTEQAAGNDSDCLLKPVAIFPDPDRNDAYLVMTEVLNADGTPHESNGRATIDDDDADFWFGFEQEYFLWDVNTHLPPGFPEGGYPGPQGPYYCSVGASNAHGRQCVDEHLDACLAAGINVEGINAEVASGQWEFQVFAKGAKRAGDETWVARYLLERCGEKYGYAIEWHPKPLGATDWNGSGMHANFSNGAMRSSGNQETFTQICEAFGKNIKRHIDVYGADNDQRLTGAHETEALDKFSYGISDRGASIRIPVGTIDAGWKGRLEDRRPASNADPYKVASAIVTTTKESGATAKKKVAKKKVAKKKVAKKKAAKKKVAKKKAAKKKVAKKKSRR
;
A
#
# COMPACT_ATOMS: atom_id res chain seq x y z
N MET A 1 16.25 20.63 -20.77
CA MET A 1 15.32 21.59 -20.11
C MET A 1 15.42 21.43 -18.60
N THR A 2 15.40 22.52 -17.84
CA THR A 2 15.48 22.50 -16.37
C THR A 2 14.20 21.90 -15.77
N LYS A 3 14.35 20.99 -14.80
CA LYS A 3 13.24 20.35 -14.07
C LYS A 3 13.41 20.53 -12.56
N LYS A 4 12.30 20.62 -11.83
CA LYS A 4 12.26 20.64 -10.36
C LYS A 4 11.90 19.25 -9.84
N LEU A 5 12.68 18.71 -8.92
CA LEU A 5 12.45 17.40 -8.32
C LEU A 5 12.14 17.60 -6.84
N GLU A 6 10.90 17.40 -6.43
CA GLU A 6 10.47 17.46 -5.04
C GLU A 6 10.76 16.11 -4.38
N TYR A 7 11.83 16.03 -3.59
CA TYR A 7 12.21 14.81 -2.88
C TYR A 7 11.37 14.70 -1.62
N ILE A 8 10.60 13.63 -1.50
CA ILE A 8 9.69 13.35 -0.38
C ILE A 8 10.25 12.17 0.43
N TRP A 9 10.26 12.30 1.75
CA TRP A 9 10.68 11.23 2.67
C TRP A 9 9.89 11.26 3.98
N LEU A 10 10.02 10.18 4.76
CA LEU A 10 9.44 10.06 6.10
C LEU A 10 10.50 10.39 7.15
N ASP A 11 10.13 11.22 8.12
CA ASP A 11 11.00 11.56 9.24
C ASP A 11 11.09 10.45 10.29
N GLY A 12 11.81 10.71 11.39
CA GLY A 12 12.04 9.79 12.49
C GLY A 12 11.16 10.04 13.72
N TYR A 13 10.16 10.93 13.63
CA TYR A 13 9.31 11.24 14.78
C TYR A 13 8.53 10.01 15.22
N LYS A 14 8.35 9.90 16.54
CA LYS A 14 7.62 8.83 17.22
C LYS A 14 6.48 9.46 18.05
N PRO A 15 5.31 8.80 18.15
CA PRO A 15 5.03 7.45 17.68
C PRO A 15 4.63 7.36 16.19
N THR A 16 4.33 8.49 15.55
CA THR A 16 3.88 8.56 14.15
C THR A 16 4.85 9.39 13.31
N GLN A 17 5.28 8.85 12.18
CA GLN A 17 6.16 9.54 11.24
C GLN A 17 5.37 10.56 10.42
N SER A 18 6.02 11.67 10.08
CA SER A 18 5.47 12.71 9.20
C SER A 18 6.24 12.78 7.88
N LEU A 19 5.60 13.38 6.87
CA LEU A 19 6.19 13.65 5.57
C LEU A 19 7.08 14.90 5.62
N ARG A 20 8.20 14.85 4.92
CA ARG A 20 9.10 15.98 4.69
C ARG A 20 9.39 16.07 3.20
N SER A 21 9.67 17.28 2.71
CA SER A 21 10.05 17.46 1.31
C SER A 21 11.03 18.61 1.10
N LYS A 22 11.78 18.56 -0.01
CA LYS A 22 12.55 19.69 -0.53
C LYS A 22 12.80 19.57 -2.04
N THR A 23 12.93 20.70 -2.71
CA THR A 23 13.15 20.75 -4.16
C THR A 23 14.63 20.73 -4.55
N ARG A 24 15.01 19.82 -5.44
CA ARG A 24 16.24 19.88 -6.24
C ARG A 24 15.95 20.47 -7.62
N VAL A 25 16.89 21.22 -8.19
CA VAL A 25 16.80 21.68 -9.58
C VAL A 25 17.81 20.92 -10.43
N GLU A 26 17.33 20.22 -11.46
CA GLU A 26 18.16 19.42 -12.37
C GLU A 26 18.08 19.94 -13.80
N LYS A 27 19.23 19.94 -14.48
CA LYS A 27 19.33 20.30 -15.90
C LYS A 27 19.31 19.02 -16.73
N ASP A 28 18.61 19.07 -17.86
CA ASP A 28 18.57 17.99 -18.86
C ASP A 28 18.09 16.64 -18.29
N PHE A 29 17.14 16.71 -17.36
CA PHE A 29 16.50 15.55 -16.74
C PHE A 29 15.42 14.94 -17.65
N GLY A 30 15.56 13.65 -17.97
CA GLY A 30 14.67 12.92 -18.89
C GLY A 30 13.34 12.45 -18.28
N GLY A 31 13.13 12.61 -16.98
CA GLY A 31 11.87 12.24 -16.33
C GLY A 31 11.80 10.80 -15.85
N THR A 32 12.93 10.10 -15.74
CA THR A 32 12.97 8.70 -15.29
C THR A 32 13.56 8.55 -13.90
N LEU A 33 13.12 7.51 -13.17
CA LEU A 33 13.63 7.22 -11.82
C LEU A 33 15.14 6.95 -11.80
N ALA A 34 15.68 6.33 -12.86
CA ALA A 34 17.10 5.99 -12.95
C ALA A 34 18.01 7.23 -13.08
N GLU A 35 17.46 8.34 -13.56
CA GLU A 35 18.16 9.62 -13.64
C GLU A 35 18.11 10.40 -12.33
N CYS A 36 17.23 10.03 -11.39
CA CYS A 36 17.13 10.72 -10.10
C CYS A 36 18.41 10.50 -9.29
N PRO A 37 19.18 11.55 -8.98
CA PRO A 37 20.39 11.40 -8.19
C PRO A 37 20.05 11.05 -6.73
N MET A 38 20.97 10.34 -6.07
CA MET A 38 20.99 10.30 -4.60
C MET A 38 21.08 11.74 -4.07
N TRP A 39 20.48 11.97 -2.91
CA TRP A 39 20.63 13.22 -2.18
C TRP A 39 20.84 12.95 -0.69
N SER A 40 20.97 14.01 0.11
CA SER A 40 21.14 13.94 1.55
C SER A 40 20.32 15.02 2.22
N PHE A 41 20.11 14.91 3.53
CA PHE A 41 19.49 15.92 4.38
C PHE A 41 20.06 15.84 5.79
N ASP A 42 19.84 16.89 6.56
CA ASP A 42 20.18 16.94 7.98
C ASP A 42 19.15 16.16 8.80
N GLY A 43 19.52 14.95 9.22
CA GLY A 43 18.70 14.05 10.02
C GLY A 43 18.52 14.50 11.47
N SER A 44 19.35 15.43 11.97
CA SER A 44 19.17 15.97 13.32
C SER A 44 17.92 16.85 13.45
N SER A 45 17.48 17.44 12.33
CA SER A 45 16.26 18.26 12.26
C SER A 45 14.98 17.43 12.04
N THR A 46 15.09 16.10 12.03
CA THR A 46 13.98 15.19 11.71
C THR A 46 13.94 13.94 12.60
N GLU A 47 14.63 13.95 13.75
CA GLU A 47 14.72 12.81 14.68
C GLU A 47 15.35 11.54 14.07
N GLN A 48 16.31 11.71 13.16
CA GLN A 48 16.94 10.58 12.44
C GLN A 48 18.45 10.49 12.66
N ALA A 49 19.08 11.52 13.24
CA ALA A 49 20.51 11.49 13.51
C ALA A 49 20.90 12.44 14.65
N ALA A 50 22.08 12.22 15.25
CA ALA A 50 22.63 13.16 16.23
C ALA A 50 23.29 14.34 15.52
N GLY A 51 23.32 15.52 16.16
CA GLY A 51 23.82 16.75 15.51
C GLY A 51 25.30 16.71 15.08
N ASN A 52 26.13 15.84 15.67
CA ASN A 52 27.55 15.70 15.32
C ASN A 52 27.82 14.61 14.26
N ASP A 53 26.79 13.90 13.80
CA ASP A 53 26.84 12.89 12.73
C ASP A 53 25.46 12.83 12.05
N SER A 54 25.07 13.92 11.40
CA SER A 54 23.66 14.18 11.07
C SER A 54 23.24 13.83 9.64
N ASP A 55 24.16 13.45 8.77
CA ASP A 55 23.85 13.18 7.36
C ASP A 55 23.02 11.90 7.20
N CYS A 56 21.83 12.04 6.63
CA CYS A 56 21.02 10.94 6.12
C CYS A 56 20.90 11.03 4.60
N LEU A 57 20.81 9.89 3.92
CA LEU A 57 20.73 9.83 2.46
C LEU A 57 19.29 9.57 1.99
N LEU A 58 18.93 10.21 0.88
CA LEU A 58 17.66 10.03 0.18
C LEU A 58 17.89 9.22 -1.09
N LYS A 59 17.34 8.02 -1.12
CA LYS A 59 17.39 7.12 -2.28
C LYS A 59 16.07 7.16 -3.04
N PRO A 60 16.04 7.68 -4.28
CA PRO A 60 14.85 7.65 -5.13
C PRO A 60 14.31 6.23 -5.32
N VAL A 61 13.01 6.04 -5.09
CA VAL A 61 12.33 4.74 -5.25
C VAL A 61 11.08 4.78 -6.11
N ALA A 62 10.44 5.95 -6.24
CA ALA A 62 9.38 6.19 -7.21
C ALA A 62 9.41 7.65 -7.68
N ILE A 63 8.88 7.90 -8.88
CA ILE A 63 8.80 9.22 -9.49
C ILE A 63 7.42 9.41 -10.11
N PHE A 64 6.85 10.60 -9.92
CA PHE A 64 5.53 11.00 -10.41
C PHE A 64 5.63 12.40 -11.01
N PRO A 65 4.90 12.74 -12.08
CA PRO A 65 4.72 14.15 -12.47
C PRO A 65 4.14 14.95 -11.30
N ASP A 66 4.63 16.16 -11.07
CA ASP A 66 4.05 17.05 -10.06
C ASP A 66 2.84 17.80 -10.67
N PRO A 67 1.61 17.60 -10.16
CA PRO A 67 0.40 18.18 -10.74
C PRO A 67 0.28 19.69 -10.49
N ASP A 68 0.95 20.24 -9.47
CA ASP A 68 0.81 21.65 -9.07
C ASP A 68 1.89 22.55 -9.67
N ARG A 69 2.97 21.98 -10.23
CA ARG A 69 4.16 22.74 -10.65
C ARG A 69 4.57 22.39 -12.08
N ASN A 70 4.69 23.42 -12.91
CA ASN A 70 5.26 23.27 -14.26
C ASN A 70 6.68 22.71 -14.21
N ASP A 71 6.99 21.80 -15.13
CA ASP A 71 8.33 21.21 -15.30
C ASP A 71 8.86 20.56 -14.02
N ALA A 72 8.01 19.83 -13.29
CA ALA A 72 8.35 19.26 -12.01
C ALA A 72 7.92 17.79 -11.85
N TYR A 73 8.61 17.11 -10.93
CA TYR A 73 8.34 15.74 -10.53
C TYR A 73 8.35 15.63 -9.01
N LEU A 74 7.48 14.78 -8.47
CA LEU A 74 7.56 14.27 -7.10
C LEU A 74 8.44 13.02 -7.10
N VAL A 75 9.38 12.94 -6.16
CA VAL A 75 10.33 11.83 -6.03
C VAL A 75 10.19 11.24 -4.64
N MET A 76 9.49 10.11 -4.54
CA MET A 76 9.41 9.37 -3.27
C MET A 76 10.74 8.68 -3.02
N THR A 77 11.23 8.75 -1.78
CA THR A 77 12.56 8.24 -1.41
C THR A 77 12.55 7.32 -0.19
N GLU A 78 13.51 6.41 -0.16
CA GLU A 78 13.95 5.72 1.06
C GLU A 78 14.97 6.57 1.82
N VAL A 79 14.93 6.49 3.15
CA VAL A 79 15.98 7.05 4.00
C VAL A 79 17.02 5.98 4.30
N LEU A 80 18.29 6.32 4.09
CA LEU A 80 19.44 5.49 4.43
C LEU A 80 20.35 6.24 5.43
N ASN A 81 21.08 5.49 6.24
CA ASN A 81 22.20 6.00 7.01
C ASN A 81 23.32 6.51 6.08
N ALA A 82 24.27 7.27 6.63
CA ALA A 82 25.43 7.77 5.88
C ALA A 82 26.27 6.66 5.21
N ASP A 83 26.28 5.45 5.77
CA ASP A 83 26.98 4.27 5.22
C ASP A 83 26.20 3.56 4.09
N GLY A 84 24.99 4.04 3.75
CA GLY A 84 24.13 3.49 2.72
C GLY A 84 23.24 2.32 3.17
N THR A 85 23.28 1.91 4.44
CA THR A 85 22.34 0.93 5.00
C THR A 85 20.96 1.57 5.22
N PRO A 86 19.85 0.80 5.15
CA PRO A 86 18.53 1.34 5.48
C PRO A 86 18.49 1.93 6.90
N HIS A 87 17.99 3.16 7.03
CA HIS A 87 17.77 3.80 8.32
C HIS A 87 16.68 3.07 9.12
N GLU A 88 16.69 3.13 10.45
CA GLU A 88 15.70 2.41 11.29
C GLU A 88 14.24 2.82 11.00
N SER A 89 14.03 4.05 10.55
CA SER A 89 12.72 4.59 10.17
C SER A 89 12.23 4.12 8.80
N ASN A 90 13.05 3.39 8.04
CA ASN A 90 12.75 2.95 6.67
C ASN A 90 11.88 1.69 6.67
N GLY A 91 10.56 1.87 6.81
CA GLY A 91 9.57 0.79 6.73
C GLY A 91 9.58 0.07 5.38
N ARG A 92 9.87 0.77 4.28
CA ARG A 92 9.88 0.22 2.91
C ARG A 92 10.91 -0.90 2.73
N ALA A 93 12.08 -0.75 3.35
CA ALA A 93 13.15 -1.75 3.29
C ALA A 93 12.77 -3.09 3.97
N THR A 94 11.76 -3.10 4.83
CA THR A 94 11.31 -4.31 5.53
C THR A 94 10.43 -5.24 4.68
N ILE A 95 9.97 -4.76 3.51
CA ILE A 95 9.04 -5.50 2.64
C ILE A 95 9.79 -6.56 1.82
N ASP A 96 9.50 -7.83 2.10
CA ASP A 96 9.89 -8.98 1.29
C ASP A 96 8.79 -9.32 0.25
N ASP A 97 8.69 -8.56 -0.84
CA ASP A 97 7.72 -8.80 -1.95
C ASP A 97 8.34 -8.40 -3.31
N ASP A 98 9.53 -8.91 -3.60
CA ASP A 98 10.28 -8.49 -4.80
C ASP A 98 9.72 -9.04 -6.12
N ASP A 99 8.76 -9.98 -6.08
CA ASP A 99 8.07 -10.50 -7.26
C ASP A 99 6.72 -9.83 -7.55
N ALA A 100 6.32 -8.85 -6.72
CA ALA A 100 5.07 -8.11 -6.82
C ALA A 100 3.83 -9.02 -6.91
N ASP A 101 3.87 -10.20 -6.27
CA ASP A 101 2.73 -11.11 -6.23
C ASP A 101 1.61 -10.56 -5.36
N PHE A 102 1.95 -9.76 -4.35
CA PHE A 102 0.96 -9.13 -3.49
C PHE A 102 0.37 -7.88 -4.14
N TRP A 103 -0.95 -7.79 -4.13
CA TRP A 103 -1.69 -6.59 -4.52
C TRP A 103 -2.34 -6.03 -3.28
N PHE A 104 -2.30 -4.71 -3.15
CA PHE A 104 -2.84 -3.97 -2.00
C PHE A 104 -3.79 -2.88 -2.47
N GLY A 105 -4.88 -2.69 -1.72
CA GLY A 105 -5.75 -1.53 -1.78
C GLY A 105 -5.87 -0.92 -0.39
N PHE A 106 -5.38 0.29 -0.17
CA PHE A 106 -5.52 0.98 1.11
C PHE A 106 -6.69 1.95 1.04
N GLU A 107 -7.61 1.84 1.98
CA GLU A 107 -8.76 2.73 2.21
C GLU A 107 -8.34 3.74 3.28
N GLN A 108 -7.79 4.89 2.87
CA GLN A 108 -7.25 5.89 3.80
C GLN A 108 -8.35 6.84 4.26
N GLU A 109 -8.79 6.69 5.51
CA GLU A 109 -9.68 7.65 6.17
C GLU A 109 -8.87 8.77 6.84
N TYR A 110 -9.45 9.97 6.93
CA TYR A 110 -8.87 11.13 7.60
C TYR A 110 -9.95 12.15 7.94
N PHE A 111 -9.64 13.06 8.87
CA PHE A 111 -10.42 14.27 9.06
C PHE A 111 -9.71 15.45 8.40
N LEU A 112 -10.48 16.30 7.72
CA LEU A 112 -10.05 17.67 7.49
C LEU A 112 -10.12 18.42 8.82
N TRP A 113 -9.11 19.22 9.13
CA TRP A 113 -9.02 19.95 10.39
C TRP A 113 -8.75 21.43 10.12
N ASP A 114 -9.71 22.28 10.44
CA ASP A 114 -9.58 23.73 10.24
C ASP A 114 -8.54 24.30 11.20
N VAL A 115 -7.49 24.92 10.65
CA VAL A 115 -6.36 25.42 11.44
C VAL A 115 -6.70 26.64 12.30
N ASN A 116 -7.82 27.32 12.02
CA ASN A 116 -8.25 28.48 12.78
C ASN A 116 -9.18 28.07 13.93
N THR A 117 -10.14 27.18 13.66
CA THR A 117 -11.11 26.74 14.68
C THR A 117 -10.61 25.56 15.51
N HIS A 118 -9.58 24.86 15.01
CA HIS A 118 -9.11 23.58 15.57
C HIS A 118 -10.22 22.55 15.72
N LEU A 119 -11.10 22.48 14.72
CA LEU A 119 -12.23 21.55 14.65
C LEU A 119 -12.41 21.04 13.22
N PRO A 120 -13.07 19.88 13.01
CA PRO A 120 -13.46 19.45 11.68
C PRO A 120 -14.42 20.46 11.03
N PRO A 121 -14.34 20.69 9.71
CA PRO A 121 -15.31 21.52 9.03
C PRO A 121 -16.73 20.93 9.21
N GLY A 122 -17.68 21.80 9.55
CA GLY A 122 -19.05 21.44 9.92
C GLY A 122 -19.28 21.32 11.44
N PHE A 123 -18.24 21.30 12.27
CA PHE A 123 -18.41 21.43 13.72
C PHE A 123 -18.56 22.91 14.12
N PRO A 124 -19.57 23.26 14.93
CA PRO A 124 -19.70 24.62 15.46
C PRO A 124 -18.74 24.85 16.64
N GLU A 125 -18.25 26.06 16.78
CA GLU A 125 -17.44 26.45 17.94
C GLU A 125 -18.23 26.24 19.25
N GLY A 126 -17.61 25.56 20.23
CA GLY A 126 -18.24 25.26 21.52
C GLY A 126 -19.37 24.22 21.47
N GLY A 127 -19.54 23.49 20.37
CA GLY A 127 -20.60 22.50 20.23
C GLY A 127 -20.29 21.37 19.26
N TYR A 128 -21.34 20.63 18.92
CA TYR A 128 -21.31 19.52 17.96
C TYR A 128 -22.35 19.75 16.88
N PRO A 129 -22.11 19.27 15.65
CA PRO A 129 -23.18 19.19 14.66
C PRO A 129 -24.23 18.15 15.08
N GLY A 130 -25.28 17.99 14.28
CA GLY A 130 -26.28 16.93 14.51
C GLY A 130 -25.64 15.53 14.56
N PRO A 131 -26.30 14.51 15.13
CA PRO A 131 -25.73 13.16 15.23
C PRO A 131 -25.30 12.57 13.88
N GLN A 132 -24.38 11.60 13.91
CA GLN A 132 -23.96 10.84 12.73
C GLN A 132 -25.15 10.17 12.02
N GLY A 133 -25.03 10.01 10.70
CA GLY A 133 -26.10 9.49 9.84
C GLY A 133 -26.22 10.24 8.52
N PRO A 134 -26.40 11.57 8.51
CA PRO A 134 -26.60 12.32 7.26
C PRO A 134 -25.30 12.64 6.51
N TYR A 135 -24.11 12.34 7.06
CA TYR A 135 -22.80 12.74 6.51
C TYR A 135 -22.20 11.74 5.52
N TYR A 136 -22.33 10.43 5.79
CA TYR A 136 -21.77 9.36 4.95
C TYR A 136 -22.32 9.43 3.53
N CYS A 137 -21.43 9.48 2.53
CA CYS A 137 -21.78 9.62 1.11
C CYS A 137 -22.77 10.76 0.79
N SER A 138 -22.76 11.82 1.60
CA SER A 138 -23.75 12.90 1.51
C SER A 138 -23.51 13.85 0.34
N VAL A 139 -24.52 14.67 0.05
CA VAL A 139 -24.45 15.82 -0.86
C VAL A 139 -25.18 17.01 -0.24
N GLY A 140 -24.76 18.23 -0.56
CA GLY A 140 -25.37 19.46 -0.06
C GLY A 140 -24.59 20.11 1.08
N ALA A 141 -24.67 21.44 1.16
CA ALA A 141 -23.84 22.27 2.04
C ALA A 141 -24.05 22.00 3.54
N SER A 142 -25.19 21.43 3.93
CA SER A 142 -25.48 21.07 5.33
C SER A 142 -24.73 19.84 5.84
N ASN A 143 -24.22 19.00 4.93
CA ASN A 143 -23.67 17.68 5.27
C ASN A 143 -22.27 17.45 4.71
N ALA A 144 -22.01 17.88 3.47
CA ALA A 144 -20.76 17.59 2.77
C ALA A 144 -19.73 18.73 2.94
N HIS A 145 -18.98 18.70 4.03
CA HIS A 145 -18.04 19.75 4.41
C HIS A 145 -16.62 19.46 3.88
N GLY A 146 -16.00 20.45 3.21
CA GLY A 146 -14.62 20.35 2.71
C GLY A 146 -14.44 19.68 1.35
N ARG A 147 -15.54 19.33 0.65
CA ARG A 147 -15.51 18.58 -0.63
C ARG A 147 -14.56 19.17 -1.68
N GLN A 148 -14.46 20.49 -1.80
CA GLN A 148 -13.62 21.12 -2.82
C GLN A 148 -12.13 20.74 -2.67
N CYS A 149 -11.63 20.68 -1.43
CA CYS A 149 -10.27 20.22 -1.14
C CYS A 149 -10.08 18.74 -1.53
N VAL A 150 -11.11 17.92 -1.32
CA VAL A 150 -11.10 16.47 -1.60
C VAL A 150 -11.14 16.20 -3.10
N ASP A 151 -12.00 16.90 -3.84
CA ASP A 151 -12.09 16.77 -5.30
C ASP A 151 -10.79 17.26 -5.97
N GLU A 152 -10.19 18.36 -5.50
CA GLU A 152 -8.89 18.83 -6.01
C GLU A 152 -7.74 17.86 -5.68
N HIS A 153 -7.76 17.24 -4.51
CA HIS A 153 -6.80 16.18 -4.15
C HIS A 153 -6.93 14.95 -5.07
N LEU A 154 -8.16 14.51 -5.36
CA LEU A 154 -8.41 13.42 -6.29
C LEU A 154 -7.84 13.74 -7.68
N ASP A 155 -8.14 14.92 -8.22
CA ASP A 155 -7.62 15.37 -9.52
C ASP A 155 -6.09 15.44 -9.53
N ALA A 156 -5.47 15.92 -8.45
CA ALA A 156 -4.01 15.96 -8.31
C ALA A 156 -3.40 14.55 -8.32
N CYS A 157 -4.01 13.58 -7.62
CA CYS A 157 -3.54 12.21 -7.61
C CYS A 157 -3.64 11.55 -9.00
N LEU A 158 -4.77 11.75 -9.70
CA LEU A 158 -4.98 11.24 -11.05
C LEU A 158 -3.98 11.87 -12.04
N ALA A 159 -3.73 13.17 -11.95
CA ALA A 159 -2.75 13.88 -12.77
C ALA A 159 -1.30 13.42 -12.49
N ALA A 160 -0.98 13.06 -11.25
CA ALA A 160 0.30 12.45 -10.87
C ALA A 160 0.43 10.98 -11.32
N GLY A 161 -0.66 10.35 -11.80
CA GLY A 161 -0.69 8.96 -12.23
C GLY A 161 -0.74 7.95 -11.08
N ILE A 162 -1.15 8.39 -9.89
CA ILE A 162 -1.46 7.52 -8.75
C ILE A 162 -2.75 6.77 -9.05
N ASN A 163 -2.79 5.46 -8.78
CA ASN A 163 -3.97 4.65 -9.05
C ASN A 163 -4.99 4.73 -7.90
N VAL A 164 -5.61 5.90 -7.76
CA VAL A 164 -6.76 6.12 -6.88
C VAL A 164 -8.00 5.48 -7.49
N GLU A 165 -8.69 4.62 -6.75
CA GLU A 165 -9.88 3.90 -7.20
C GLU A 165 -11.19 4.61 -6.84
N GLY A 166 -11.15 5.53 -5.87
CA GLY A 166 -12.32 6.29 -5.44
C GLY A 166 -12.07 7.20 -4.24
N ILE A 167 -13.13 7.92 -3.88
CA ILE A 167 -13.26 8.74 -2.68
C ILE A 167 -14.69 8.64 -2.14
N ASN A 168 -14.88 8.88 -0.85
CA ASN A 168 -16.21 9.05 -0.25
C ASN A 168 -16.15 9.97 0.97
N ALA A 169 -17.28 10.63 1.26
CA ALA A 169 -17.50 11.26 2.57
C ALA A 169 -17.75 10.15 3.59
N GLU A 170 -17.07 10.21 4.73
CA GLU A 170 -17.18 9.23 5.79
C GLU A 170 -18.32 9.55 6.78
N VAL A 171 -18.48 8.71 7.80
CA VAL A 171 -19.62 8.76 8.74
C VAL A 171 -19.68 10.05 9.56
N ALA A 172 -18.53 10.64 9.92
CA ALA A 172 -18.47 11.88 10.68
C ALA A 172 -18.38 13.12 9.79
N SER A 173 -18.90 14.25 10.26
CA SER A 173 -18.78 15.53 9.56
C SER A 173 -17.32 15.94 9.40
N GLY A 174 -16.90 16.24 8.17
CA GLY A 174 -15.52 16.62 7.85
C GLY A 174 -14.56 15.43 7.72
N GLN A 175 -15.04 14.19 7.88
CA GLN A 175 -14.28 12.97 7.64
C GLN A 175 -14.44 12.51 6.19
N TRP A 176 -13.35 12.04 5.60
CA TRP A 176 -13.29 11.60 4.21
C TRP A 176 -12.39 10.38 4.06
N GLU A 177 -12.54 9.69 2.93
CA GLU A 177 -11.71 8.56 2.53
C GLU A 177 -11.24 8.70 1.08
N PHE A 178 -10.03 8.22 0.79
CA PHE A 178 -9.56 7.91 -0.56
C PHE A 178 -8.99 6.49 -0.64
N GLN A 179 -9.15 5.81 -1.77
CA GLN A 179 -8.68 4.43 -1.94
C GLN A 179 -7.55 4.32 -2.96
N VAL A 180 -6.39 3.78 -2.59
CA VAL A 180 -5.23 3.58 -3.49
C VAL A 180 -4.99 2.10 -3.72
N PHE A 181 -4.97 1.66 -4.98
CA PHE A 181 -4.63 0.28 -5.34
C PHE A 181 -3.30 0.20 -6.08
N ALA A 182 -2.45 -0.75 -5.69
CA ALA A 182 -1.26 -1.08 -6.45
C ALA A 182 -0.95 -2.58 -6.50
N LYS A 183 -0.26 -2.95 -7.58
CA LYS A 183 0.36 -4.27 -7.73
C LYS A 183 1.79 -4.18 -7.22
N GLY A 184 2.07 -4.90 -6.13
CA GLY A 184 3.33 -4.89 -5.39
C GLY A 184 3.24 -4.06 -4.11
N ALA A 185 3.68 -4.64 -3.00
CA ALA A 185 3.61 -4.03 -1.67
C ALA A 185 4.39 -2.71 -1.58
N LYS A 186 5.61 -2.66 -2.15
CA LYS A 186 6.43 -1.43 -2.18
C LYS A 186 5.72 -0.31 -2.92
N ARG A 187 5.14 -0.61 -4.10
CA ARG A 187 4.41 0.37 -4.90
C ARG A 187 3.15 0.88 -4.20
N ALA A 188 2.43 0.02 -3.47
CA ALA A 188 1.26 0.41 -2.70
C ALA A 188 1.61 1.44 -1.62
N GLY A 189 2.70 1.22 -0.88
CA GLY A 189 3.21 2.21 0.07
C GLY A 189 3.70 3.48 -0.60
N ASP A 190 4.44 3.37 -1.72
CA ASP A 190 4.94 4.53 -2.49
C ASP A 190 3.78 5.43 -2.94
N GLU A 191 2.75 4.86 -3.56
CA GLU A 191 1.58 5.60 -4.04
C GLU A 191 0.72 6.16 -2.90
N THR A 192 0.54 5.43 -1.80
CA THR A 192 -0.24 5.91 -0.65
C THR A 192 0.45 7.10 0.03
N TRP A 193 1.77 7.05 0.24
CA TRP A 193 2.51 8.16 0.84
C TRP A 193 2.54 9.41 -0.04
N VAL A 194 2.66 9.25 -1.36
CA VAL A 194 2.58 10.40 -2.27
C VAL A 194 1.15 10.95 -2.34
N ALA A 195 0.12 10.10 -2.26
CA ALA A 195 -1.26 10.56 -2.14
C ALA A 195 -1.49 11.36 -0.84
N ARG A 196 -0.95 10.91 0.30
CA ARG A 196 -0.97 11.68 1.56
C ARG A 196 -0.23 13.02 1.43
N TYR A 197 0.94 13.03 0.79
CA TYR A 197 1.68 14.28 0.54
C TYR A 197 0.88 15.29 -0.29
N LEU A 198 0.25 14.82 -1.37
CA LEU A 198 -0.62 15.66 -2.19
C LEU A 198 -1.84 16.17 -1.41
N LEU A 199 -2.38 15.39 -0.48
CA LEU A 199 -3.50 15.81 0.36
C LEU A 199 -3.08 16.92 1.34
N GLU A 200 -1.96 16.75 2.04
CA GLU A 200 -1.39 17.78 2.93
C GLU A 200 -1.15 19.08 2.15
N ARG A 201 -0.49 19.00 0.99
CA ARG A 201 -0.22 20.15 0.13
C ARG A 201 -1.49 20.79 -0.44
N CYS A 202 -2.54 20.01 -0.68
CA CYS A 202 -3.85 20.52 -1.07
C CYS A 202 -4.49 21.29 0.09
N GLY A 203 -4.50 20.68 1.29
CA GLY A 203 -5.05 21.27 2.52
C GLY A 203 -4.47 22.64 2.86
N GLU A 204 -3.18 22.85 2.60
CA GLU A 204 -2.51 24.16 2.74
C GLU A 204 -3.26 25.30 2.04
N LYS A 205 -3.85 25.06 0.86
CA LYS A 205 -4.60 26.08 0.09
C LYS A 205 -5.93 26.46 0.74
N TYR A 206 -6.50 25.54 1.52
CA TYR A 206 -7.83 25.67 2.12
C TYR A 206 -7.78 26.02 3.62
N GLY A 207 -6.60 26.10 4.21
CA GLY A 207 -6.46 26.26 5.67
C GLY A 207 -6.88 25.01 6.44
N TYR A 208 -6.71 23.84 5.82
CA TYR A 208 -6.97 22.55 6.44
C TYR A 208 -5.65 21.82 6.70
N ALA A 209 -5.43 21.42 7.94
CA ALA A 209 -4.51 20.34 8.26
C ALA A 209 -5.19 19.00 8.05
N ILE A 210 -4.42 17.94 7.83
CA ILE A 210 -4.94 16.58 7.73
C ILE A 210 -4.73 15.87 9.05
N GLU A 211 -5.82 15.50 9.70
CA GLU A 211 -5.79 14.80 10.97
C GLU A 211 -5.78 13.29 10.73
N TRP A 212 -4.63 12.69 11.03
CA TRP A 212 -4.36 11.26 10.87
C TRP A 212 -4.66 10.45 12.12
N HIS A 213 -4.83 11.07 13.29
CA HIS A 213 -5.08 10.37 14.54
C HIS A 213 -6.33 9.46 14.42
N PRO A 214 -6.28 8.19 14.87
CA PRO A 214 -7.36 7.23 14.62
C PRO A 214 -8.65 7.52 15.40
N LYS A 215 -8.61 8.39 16.40
CA LYS A 215 -9.78 8.81 17.19
C LYS A 215 -9.66 10.27 17.63
N PRO A 216 -9.67 11.25 16.70
CA PRO A 216 -9.26 12.63 17.00
C PRO A 216 -10.25 13.37 17.91
N LEU A 217 -11.52 12.96 17.90
CA LEU A 217 -12.58 13.53 18.74
C LEU A 217 -12.71 12.81 20.11
N GLY A 218 -11.68 12.05 20.52
CA GLY A 218 -11.62 11.37 21.82
C GLY A 218 -12.73 10.35 22.06
N ALA A 219 -13.08 10.12 23.33
CA ALA A 219 -14.13 9.19 23.76
C ALA A 219 -15.56 9.75 23.53
N THR A 220 -15.83 10.17 22.30
CA THR A 220 -17.16 10.60 21.83
C THR A 220 -17.78 9.54 20.92
N ASP A 221 -19.07 9.71 20.62
CA ASP A 221 -19.84 8.82 19.71
C ASP A 221 -19.49 9.01 18.22
N TRP A 222 -18.53 9.90 17.92
CA TRP A 222 -18.04 10.14 16.57
C TRP A 222 -17.09 9.03 16.11
N ASN A 223 -17.18 8.63 14.84
CA ASN A 223 -16.35 7.57 14.28
C ASN A 223 -14.85 7.90 14.37
N GLY A 224 -14.03 6.85 14.49
CA GLY A 224 -12.58 6.95 14.32
C GLY A 224 -12.18 6.88 12.85
N SER A 225 -10.88 7.01 12.57
CA SER A 225 -10.30 6.90 11.24
C SER A 225 -9.39 5.67 11.11
N GLY A 226 -9.65 4.84 10.11
CA GLY A 226 -8.89 3.65 9.75
C GLY A 226 -8.01 3.81 8.51
N MET A 227 -7.20 2.79 8.24
CA MET A 227 -6.61 2.56 6.93
C MET A 227 -6.83 1.10 6.52
N HIS A 228 -8.06 0.72 6.16
CA HIS A 228 -8.32 -0.70 5.86
C HIS A 228 -7.40 -1.20 4.74
N ALA A 229 -6.81 -2.37 4.95
CA ALA A 229 -5.85 -2.95 4.03
C ALA A 229 -6.48 -4.12 3.29
N ASN A 230 -6.88 -3.86 2.06
CA ASN A 230 -7.26 -4.89 1.10
C ASN A 230 -6.01 -5.56 0.57
N PHE A 231 -5.92 -6.89 0.64
CA PHE A 231 -4.75 -7.59 0.12
C PHE A 231 -5.08 -8.92 -0.54
N SER A 232 -4.28 -9.28 -1.54
CA SER A 232 -4.32 -10.58 -2.19
C SER A 232 -2.93 -11.01 -2.66
N ASN A 233 -2.67 -12.31 -2.70
CA ASN A 233 -1.51 -12.89 -3.38
C ASN A 233 -1.99 -13.79 -4.53
N GLY A 234 -1.06 -14.38 -5.27
CA GLY A 234 -1.40 -15.22 -6.41
C GLY A 234 -2.26 -16.44 -6.03
N ALA A 235 -2.13 -16.98 -4.81
CA ALA A 235 -2.96 -18.08 -4.34
C ALA A 235 -4.42 -17.64 -4.16
N MET A 236 -4.65 -16.55 -3.43
CA MET A 236 -6.01 -16.02 -3.19
C MET A 236 -6.73 -15.67 -4.49
N ARG A 237 -6.02 -15.15 -5.49
CA ARG A 237 -6.62 -14.78 -6.78
C ARG A 237 -6.90 -15.97 -7.71
N SER A 238 -6.39 -17.17 -7.42
CA SER A 238 -6.43 -18.28 -8.38
C SER A 238 -6.82 -19.66 -7.83
N SER A 239 -6.76 -19.89 -6.51
CA SER A 239 -6.98 -21.22 -5.94
C SER A 239 -8.42 -21.69 -6.07
N GLY A 240 -9.40 -20.78 -5.91
CA GLY A 240 -10.81 -21.12 -5.86
C GLY A 240 -11.15 -22.01 -4.66
N ASN A 241 -10.44 -21.82 -3.53
CA ASN A 241 -10.54 -22.68 -2.36
C ASN A 241 -10.64 -21.87 -1.07
N GLN A 242 -11.73 -22.05 -0.34
CA GLN A 242 -11.99 -21.48 0.98
C GLN A 242 -10.83 -21.69 1.95
N GLU A 243 -10.25 -22.89 1.96
CA GLU A 243 -9.16 -23.28 2.85
C GLU A 243 -7.95 -22.32 2.72
N THR A 244 -7.71 -21.76 1.54
CA THR A 244 -6.63 -20.77 1.34
C THR A 244 -6.86 -19.52 2.19
N PHE A 245 -8.09 -19.02 2.25
CA PHE A 245 -8.45 -17.84 3.01
C PHE A 245 -8.47 -18.14 4.51
N THR A 246 -9.05 -19.28 4.91
CA THR A 246 -9.07 -19.74 6.30
C THR A 246 -7.66 -19.86 6.88
N GLN A 247 -6.73 -20.50 6.15
CA GLN A 247 -5.34 -20.66 6.60
C GLN A 247 -4.62 -19.32 6.82
N ILE A 248 -4.88 -18.34 5.94
CA ILE A 248 -4.32 -16.99 6.10
C ILE A 248 -4.91 -16.31 7.33
N CYS A 249 -6.24 -16.32 7.49
CA CYS A 249 -6.90 -15.73 8.65
C CYS A 249 -6.43 -16.36 9.98
N GLU A 250 -6.28 -17.68 10.04
CA GLU A 250 -5.74 -18.36 11.22
C GLU A 250 -4.29 -17.97 11.53
N ALA A 251 -3.46 -17.75 10.51
CA ALA A 251 -2.09 -17.27 10.70
C ALA A 251 -2.07 -15.84 11.26
N PHE A 252 -2.99 -14.98 10.83
CA PHE A 252 -3.16 -13.63 11.38
C PHE A 252 -3.57 -13.67 12.85
N GLY A 253 -4.51 -14.55 13.22
CA GLY A 253 -4.93 -14.74 14.61
C GLY A 253 -3.83 -15.25 15.55
N LYS A 254 -2.80 -15.92 15.01
CA LYS A 254 -1.61 -16.35 15.78
C LYS A 254 -0.55 -15.25 15.92
N ASN A 255 -0.66 -14.16 15.16
CA ASN A 255 0.36 -13.12 15.05
C ASN A 255 -0.19 -11.73 15.39
N ILE A 256 -1.26 -11.62 16.19
CA ILE A 256 -1.94 -10.34 16.52
C ILE A 256 -0.93 -9.25 16.91
N LYS A 257 -0.03 -9.55 17.85
CA LYS A 257 0.97 -8.59 18.33
C LYS A 257 1.83 -8.00 17.20
N ARG A 258 2.33 -8.84 16.28
CA ARG A 258 3.14 -8.39 15.12
C ARG A 258 2.43 -7.32 14.31
N HIS A 259 1.13 -7.51 14.10
CA HIS A 259 0.32 -6.58 13.33
C HIS A 259 0.01 -5.32 14.15
N ILE A 260 -0.51 -5.46 15.37
CA ILE A 260 -0.89 -4.33 16.23
C ILE A 260 0.30 -3.40 16.52
N ASP A 261 1.50 -3.94 16.74
CA ASP A 261 2.73 -3.16 16.98
C ASP A 261 3.07 -2.17 15.85
N VAL A 262 2.57 -2.40 14.63
CA VAL A 262 2.84 -1.55 13.45
C VAL A 262 1.57 -0.94 12.83
N TYR A 263 0.40 -1.17 13.43
CA TYR A 263 -0.91 -0.74 12.90
C TYR A 263 -1.31 0.66 13.35
N GLY A 264 -0.33 1.51 13.67
CA GLY A 264 -0.50 2.92 14.01
C GLY A 264 -0.63 3.17 15.52
N ALA A 265 -0.17 4.35 15.93
CA ALA A 265 -0.23 4.80 17.32
C ALA A 265 -1.68 5.08 17.74
N ASP A 266 -1.96 4.94 19.05
CA ASP A 266 -3.25 5.28 19.67
C ASP A 266 -4.45 4.48 19.12
N ASN A 267 -4.18 3.35 18.47
CA ASN A 267 -5.19 2.52 17.84
C ASN A 267 -6.09 1.79 18.85
N ASP A 268 -5.68 1.68 20.11
CA ASP A 268 -6.50 1.21 21.24
C ASP A 268 -7.72 2.12 21.48
N GLN A 269 -7.62 3.40 21.16
CA GLN A 269 -8.72 4.36 21.27
C GLN A 269 -9.78 4.16 20.18
N ARG A 270 -9.41 3.53 19.06
CA ARG A 270 -10.31 3.23 17.93
C ARG A 270 -10.85 1.81 17.99
N LEU A 271 -9.97 0.81 18.17
CA LEU A 271 -10.31 -0.62 18.18
C LEU A 271 -10.85 -1.06 19.54
N THR A 272 -12.08 -0.63 19.84
CA THR A 272 -12.75 -0.85 21.13
C THR A 272 -13.82 -1.94 21.09
N GLY A 273 -14.17 -2.45 19.90
CA GLY A 273 -15.34 -3.30 19.70
C GLY A 273 -16.62 -2.52 19.35
N ALA A 274 -16.59 -1.19 19.42
CA ALA A 274 -17.66 -0.29 18.99
C ALA A 274 -17.39 0.26 17.58
N HIS A 275 -18.39 0.91 16.97
CA HIS A 275 -18.28 1.64 15.69
C HIS A 275 -17.62 0.83 14.56
N GLU A 276 -18.11 -0.39 14.32
CA GLU A 276 -17.62 -1.29 13.26
C GLU A 276 -16.15 -1.74 13.42
N THR A 277 -15.65 -1.83 14.65
CA THR A 277 -14.31 -2.36 14.94
C THR A 277 -14.37 -3.60 15.85
N GLU A 278 -13.32 -4.43 15.81
CA GLU A 278 -13.06 -5.45 16.84
C GLU A 278 -12.17 -4.84 17.94
N ALA A 279 -12.21 -5.41 19.15
CA ALA A 279 -11.31 -5.00 20.22
C ALA A 279 -9.84 -5.34 19.90
N LEU A 280 -8.90 -4.45 20.27
CA LEU A 280 -7.47 -4.55 19.95
C LEU A 280 -6.81 -5.89 20.33
N ASP A 281 -7.22 -6.47 21.46
CA ASP A 281 -6.68 -7.70 22.03
C ASP A 281 -7.37 -8.98 21.53
N LYS A 282 -8.42 -8.83 20.71
CA LYS A 282 -9.17 -9.94 20.12
C LYS A 282 -8.86 -10.07 18.63
N PHE A 283 -9.17 -11.24 18.10
CA PHE A 283 -9.10 -11.49 16.67
C PHE A 283 -10.27 -12.31 16.21
N SER A 284 -10.92 -11.84 15.16
CA SER A 284 -12.07 -12.46 14.52
C SER A 284 -12.00 -12.27 13.01
N TYR A 285 -12.61 -13.18 12.26
CA TYR A 285 -12.78 -13.01 10.83
C TYR A 285 -14.12 -13.58 10.39
N GLY A 286 -14.75 -12.96 9.40
CA GLY A 286 -16.11 -13.30 8.99
C GLY A 286 -16.42 -12.92 7.55
N ILE A 287 -17.40 -13.61 6.96
CA ILE A 287 -17.93 -13.26 5.64
C ILE A 287 -18.81 -12.04 5.80
N SER A 288 -18.48 -10.95 5.08
CA SER A 288 -19.21 -9.68 5.14
C SER A 288 -19.36 -9.07 6.53
N ASP A 289 -18.58 -9.54 7.51
CA ASP A 289 -18.63 -9.07 8.88
C ASP A 289 -17.79 -7.79 9.03
N ARG A 290 -18.47 -6.68 9.27
CA ARG A 290 -17.82 -5.39 9.53
C ARG A 290 -17.26 -5.33 10.96
N GLY A 291 -17.83 -6.02 11.94
CA GLY A 291 -17.29 -6.03 13.30
C GLY A 291 -16.01 -6.85 13.45
N ALA A 292 -15.63 -7.64 12.45
CA ALA A 292 -14.48 -8.53 12.52
C ALA A 292 -13.14 -7.83 12.26
N SER A 293 -12.05 -8.39 12.79
CA SER A 293 -10.69 -7.93 12.47
C SER A 293 -10.34 -8.06 10.99
N ILE A 294 -10.67 -9.21 10.39
CA ILE A 294 -10.52 -9.45 8.95
C ILE A 294 -11.87 -9.76 8.34
N ARG A 295 -12.26 -8.97 7.35
CA ARG A 295 -13.45 -9.22 6.54
C ARG A 295 -13.09 -10.05 5.32
N ILE A 296 -13.90 -11.07 5.04
CA ILE A 296 -13.90 -11.77 3.75
C ILE A 296 -15.01 -11.14 2.90
N PRO A 297 -14.68 -10.35 1.86
CA PRO A 297 -15.69 -9.65 1.06
C PRO A 297 -16.61 -10.62 0.33
N VAL A 298 -17.89 -10.25 0.18
CA VAL A 298 -18.88 -11.04 -0.56
C VAL A 298 -18.42 -11.36 -1.98
N GLY A 299 -17.76 -10.42 -2.65
CA GLY A 299 -17.21 -10.62 -3.99
C GLY A 299 -16.17 -11.75 -4.08
N THR A 300 -15.43 -12.03 -3.00
CA THR A 300 -14.52 -13.19 -2.94
C THR A 300 -15.31 -14.51 -2.96
N ILE A 301 -16.46 -14.55 -2.29
CA ILE A 301 -17.35 -15.73 -2.24
C ILE A 301 -18.04 -15.92 -3.58
N ASP A 302 -18.64 -14.86 -4.12
CA ASP A 302 -19.36 -14.86 -5.40
C ASP A 302 -18.45 -15.25 -6.57
N ALA A 303 -17.17 -14.90 -6.49
CA ALA A 303 -16.15 -15.32 -7.46
C ALA A 303 -15.63 -16.77 -7.26
N GLY A 304 -16.29 -17.54 -6.38
CA GLY A 304 -15.94 -18.93 -6.09
C GLY A 304 -14.64 -19.04 -5.30
N TRP A 305 -14.51 -18.30 -4.20
CA TRP A 305 -13.31 -18.23 -3.36
C TRP A 305 -12.07 -17.76 -4.13
N LYS A 306 -12.22 -16.65 -4.86
CA LYS A 306 -11.14 -15.96 -5.56
C LYS A 306 -11.26 -14.48 -5.33
N GLY A 307 -10.21 -13.85 -4.82
CA GLY A 307 -10.27 -12.42 -4.54
C GLY A 307 -9.25 -11.99 -3.51
N ARG A 308 -9.73 -11.21 -2.53
CA ARG A 308 -8.95 -10.54 -1.50
C ARG A 308 -9.48 -10.83 -0.10
N LEU A 309 -8.65 -10.53 0.89
CA LEU A 309 -9.04 -10.28 2.27
C LEU A 309 -8.95 -8.78 2.54
N GLU A 310 -9.63 -8.33 3.59
CA GLU A 310 -9.56 -6.96 4.08
C GLU A 310 -9.24 -6.98 5.56
N ASP A 311 -8.08 -6.46 5.93
CA ASP A 311 -7.70 -6.25 7.32
C ASP A 311 -8.15 -4.87 7.77
N ARG A 312 -9.09 -4.82 8.72
CA ARG A 312 -9.73 -3.57 9.17
C ARG A 312 -9.00 -2.91 10.34
N ARG A 313 -7.96 -3.56 10.85
CA ARG A 313 -7.25 -3.15 12.07
C ARG A 313 -6.22 -2.02 11.88
N PRO A 314 -5.62 -1.72 10.71
CA PRO A 314 -4.70 -0.59 10.62
C PRO A 314 -5.42 0.74 10.89
N ALA A 315 -4.81 1.59 11.72
CA ALA A 315 -5.24 2.97 11.95
C ALA A 315 -4.92 3.87 10.74
N SER A 316 -5.62 5.01 10.65
CA SER A 316 -5.38 6.05 9.62
C SER A 316 -3.94 6.60 9.63
N ASN A 317 -3.28 6.65 10.79
CA ASN A 317 -1.89 7.10 10.94
C ASN A 317 -0.84 5.99 10.70
N ALA A 318 -1.24 4.76 10.39
CA ALA A 318 -0.28 3.68 10.22
C ALA A 318 0.61 3.90 8.99
N ASP A 319 1.85 3.40 9.05
CA ASP A 319 2.76 3.40 7.90
C ASP A 319 2.37 2.25 6.94
N PRO A 320 1.85 2.54 5.72
CA PRO A 320 1.45 1.52 4.77
C PRO A 320 2.58 0.55 4.39
N TYR A 321 3.85 0.96 4.48
CA TYR A 321 4.97 0.04 4.27
C TYR A 321 5.08 -1.03 5.36
N LYS A 322 4.98 -0.63 6.64
CA LYS A 322 5.06 -1.55 7.78
C LYS A 322 3.83 -2.44 7.84
N VAL A 323 2.64 -1.90 7.55
CA VAL A 323 1.40 -2.67 7.43
C VAL A 323 1.54 -3.74 6.34
N ALA A 324 1.97 -3.36 5.13
CA ALA A 324 2.17 -4.30 4.03
C ALA A 324 3.23 -5.37 4.37
N SER A 325 4.34 -4.97 5.00
CA SER A 325 5.40 -5.90 5.44
C SER A 325 4.89 -6.98 6.40
N ALA A 326 4.11 -6.59 7.42
CA ALA A 326 3.51 -7.54 8.36
C ALA A 326 2.51 -8.49 7.65
N ILE A 327 1.66 -7.95 6.78
CA ILE A 327 0.69 -8.72 5.99
C ILE A 327 1.39 -9.74 5.08
N VAL A 328 2.41 -9.31 4.33
CA VAL A 328 3.18 -10.17 3.43
C VAL A 328 3.85 -11.30 4.22
N THR A 329 4.51 -10.97 5.32
CA THR A 329 5.21 -11.94 6.18
C THR A 329 4.26 -13.00 6.70
N THR A 330 3.18 -12.59 7.37
CA THR A 330 2.19 -13.54 7.94
C THR A 330 1.49 -14.36 6.86
N THR A 331 1.18 -13.76 5.70
CA THR A 331 0.55 -14.48 4.59
C THR A 331 1.49 -15.55 4.03
N LYS A 332 2.80 -15.25 3.88
CA LYS A 332 3.78 -16.24 3.44
C LYS A 332 3.95 -17.39 4.45
N GLU A 333 3.99 -17.07 5.74
CA GLU A 333 4.10 -18.05 6.85
C GLU A 333 2.89 -18.98 6.94
N SER A 334 1.69 -18.53 6.53
CA SER A 334 0.50 -19.39 6.48
C SER A 334 0.64 -20.59 5.51
N GLY A 335 1.63 -20.54 4.60
CA GLY A 335 1.84 -21.57 3.59
C GLY A 335 0.93 -21.43 2.36
N ALA A 336 0.01 -20.45 2.36
CA ALA A 336 -0.89 -20.11 1.25
C ALA A 336 -0.17 -19.41 0.09
N THR A 337 0.89 -20.04 -0.44
CA THR A 337 1.64 -19.53 -1.60
C THR A 337 1.06 -20.07 -2.90
N ALA A 338 1.13 -19.29 -3.98
CA ALA A 338 0.69 -19.77 -5.28
C ALA A 338 1.49 -21.05 -5.60
N LYS A 339 0.81 -22.18 -5.85
CA LYS A 339 1.47 -23.41 -6.32
C LYS A 339 2.20 -23.04 -7.63
N LYS A 340 3.49 -22.71 -7.57
CA LYS A 340 4.33 -22.41 -8.74
C LYS A 340 4.10 -23.55 -9.71
N LYS A 341 3.38 -23.27 -10.80
CA LYS A 341 2.89 -24.25 -11.78
C LYS A 341 3.92 -25.37 -11.98
N VAL A 342 3.74 -26.49 -11.29
CA VAL A 342 4.44 -27.76 -11.55
C VAL A 342 4.24 -28.18 -13.01
N ALA A 343 3.24 -27.58 -13.69
CA ALA A 343 3.04 -27.60 -15.13
C ALA A 343 4.24 -27.10 -15.97
N LYS A 344 4.99 -26.04 -15.61
CA LYS A 344 6.13 -25.57 -16.44
C LYS A 344 7.28 -26.59 -16.47
N LYS A 345 7.60 -27.23 -15.33
CA LYS A 345 8.60 -28.32 -15.26
C LYS A 345 8.12 -29.59 -15.98
N LYS A 346 6.84 -29.98 -15.85
CA LYS A 346 6.27 -31.14 -16.57
C LYS A 346 6.23 -30.92 -18.08
N VAL A 347 5.86 -29.74 -18.57
CA VAL A 347 5.85 -29.40 -20.01
C VAL A 347 7.27 -29.32 -20.58
N ALA A 348 8.23 -28.74 -19.85
CA ALA A 348 9.64 -28.73 -20.24
C ALA A 348 10.22 -30.16 -20.32
N LYS A 349 9.95 -31.01 -19.31
CA LYS A 349 10.36 -32.43 -19.34
C LYS A 349 9.70 -33.19 -20.51
N LYS A 350 8.42 -32.95 -20.82
CA LYS A 350 7.73 -33.56 -21.98
C LYS A 350 8.33 -33.12 -23.32
N LYS A 351 8.69 -31.83 -23.47
CA LYS A 351 9.36 -31.31 -24.68
C LYS A 351 10.75 -31.91 -24.87
N VAL A 352 11.54 -32.03 -23.80
CA VAL A 352 12.88 -32.65 -23.83
C VAL A 352 12.79 -34.15 -24.17
N ALA A 353 11.82 -34.87 -23.59
CA ALA A 353 11.58 -36.28 -23.90
C ALA A 353 11.17 -36.50 -25.38
N LYS A 354 10.26 -35.67 -25.92
CA LYS A 354 9.89 -35.70 -27.35
C LYS A 354 11.09 -35.43 -28.26
N LYS A 355 11.94 -34.44 -27.95
CA LYS A 355 13.18 -34.15 -28.71
C LYS A 355 14.17 -35.32 -28.69
N LYS A 356 14.38 -35.98 -27.54
CA LYS A 356 15.24 -37.18 -27.44
C LYS A 356 14.68 -38.36 -28.25
N ALA A 357 13.38 -38.60 -28.20
CA ALA A 357 12.73 -39.66 -28.99
C ALA A 357 12.84 -39.44 -30.50
N ALA A 358 12.68 -38.20 -30.97
CA ALA A 358 12.84 -37.84 -32.38
C ALA A 358 14.28 -38.06 -32.87
N LYS A 359 15.29 -37.62 -32.11
CA LYS A 359 16.72 -37.87 -32.43
C LYS A 359 17.03 -39.38 -32.54
N LYS A 360 16.48 -40.20 -31.64
CA LYS A 360 16.66 -41.67 -31.65
C LYS A 360 16.05 -42.32 -32.91
N LYS A 361 14.88 -41.86 -33.37
CA LYS A 361 14.26 -42.33 -34.63
C LYS A 361 15.07 -41.97 -35.87
N VAL A 362 15.62 -40.74 -35.93
CA VAL A 362 16.48 -40.30 -37.04
C VAL A 362 17.79 -41.10 -37.08
N ALA A 363 18.41 -41.34 -35.93
CA ALA A 363 19.62 -42.17 -35.84
C ALA A 363 19.38 -43.61 -36.32
N LYS A 364 18.26 -44.24 -35.92
CA LYS A 364 17.88 -45.57 -36.41
C LYS A 364 17.65 -45.60 -37.92
N LYS A 365 16.97 -44.59 -38.51
CA LYS A 365 16.79 -44.50 -39.97
C LYS A 365 18.12 -44.32 -40.72
N LYS A 366 19.05 -43.51 -40.20
CA LYS A 366 20.39 -43.36 -40.79
C LYS A 366 21.21 -44.65 -40.72
N ALA A 367 21.15 -45.37 -39.60
CA ALA A 367 21.83 -46.66 -39.44
C ALA A 367 21.26 -47.74 -40.38
N ALA A 368 19.94 -47.79 -40.56
CA ALA A 368 19.29 -48.69 -41.51
C ALA A 368 19.69 -48.39 -42.97
N LYS A 369 19.69 -47.10 -43.36
CA LYS A 369 20.16 -46.69 -44.70
C LYS A 369 21.64 -47.03 -44.94
N LYS A 370 22.52 -46.84 -43.95
CA LYS A 370 23.94 -47.27 -44.03
C LYS A 370 24.08 -48.79 -44.19
N LYS A 371 23.28 -49.60 -43.48
CA LYS A 371 23.29 -51.07 -43.64
C LYS A 371 22.83 -51.52 -45.03
N VAL A 372 21.81 -50.86 -45.60
CA VAL A 372 21.33 -51.15 -46.97
C VAL A 372 22.35 -50.74 -48.02
N ALA A 373 23.00 -49.58 -47.87
CA ALA A 373 24.07 -49.13 -48.77
C ALA A 373 25.29 -50.06 -48.74
N LYS A 374 25.70 -50.53 -47.55
CA LYS A 374 26.82 -51.50 -47.39
C LYS A 374 26.51 -52.89 -47.96
N LYS A 375 25.22 -53.25 -48.07
CA LYS A 375 24.76 -54.50 -48.70
C LYS A 375 24.71 -54.40 -50.23
N LYS A 376 24.53 -53.19 -50.78
CA LYS A 376 24.54 -52.93 -52.24
C LYS A 376 25.96 -52.78 -52.82
N SER A 377 26.98 -52.50 -52.02
CA SER A 377 28.39 -52.38 -52.47
C SER A 377 29.19 -53.69 -52.34
N ARG A 378 28.52 -54.82 -52.07
CA ARG A 378 29.12 -56.17 -51.91
C ARG A 378 28.49 -57.19 -52.88
N ARG A 379 27.68 -56.72 -53.80
CA ARG A 379 27.33 -57.35 -55.07
C ARG A 379 27.96 -56.50 -56.16
#